data_AF-A0A2I3MI59-F1
#
_entry.id   AF-A0A2I3MI59-F1
#
_cell.length_a   1.000
_cell.length_b   1.000
_cell.length_c   1.000
_cell.angle_alpha   90.00
_cell.angle_beta   90.00
_cell.angle_gamma   90.00
#
_symmetry.space_group_name_H-M   'P 1'
#
loop_
_entity.id
_entity.type
_entity.pdbx_description
1 polymer ?
#
loop_
_entity_poly.entity_id
_entity_poly.type
_entity_poly.pdbx_seq_one_letter_code
_entity_poly.pdbx_strand_id
1 'polypeptide(L)'
;MAGGRGAPGRGRDEPPESYPQRQDHELQALEAIYGADFQDLRPDACGPVKEPPEINLVLYPQGLTGEEVYVKVDLRVKCPPTYPDVVPAIELKNAKGLSNESVNLLKSRLEELAKKHCGEQQGWRGLTPTLKEVQP
;
A
#
# COMPACT_ATOMS: atom_id res chain seq x y z
N MET A 1 -25.72 41.36 33.75
CA MET A 1 -25.22 40.68 32.53
C MET A 1 -23.71 40.62 32.63
N ALA A 2 -23.13 39.44 32.84
CA ALA A 2 -21.68 39.27 32.87
C ALA A 2 -21.30 37.96 32.17
N GLY A 3 -20.62 38.13 31.03
CA GLY A 3 -19.61 37.22 30.45
C GLY A 3 -19.96 35.75 30.31
N GLY A 4 -20.61 35.40 29.21
CA GLY A 4 -20.66 34.02 28.72
C GLY A 4 -19.26 33.51 28.37
N ARG A 5 -18.95 32.31 28.86
CA ARG A 5 -17.73 31.53 28.63
C ARG A 5 -17.56 31.25 27.13
N GLY A 6 -16.48 31.76 26.53
CA GLY A 6 -15.97 31.29 25.24
C GLY A 6 -14.69 30.47 25.49
N ALA A 7 -14.80 29.15 25.51
CA ALA A 7 -13.64 28.28 25.45
C ALA A 7 -13.06 28.36 24.02
N PRO A 8 -11.77 28.67 23.81
CA PRO A 8 -11.18 28.56 22.50
C PRO A 8 -11.08 27.09 22.12
N GLY A 9 -11.46 26.79 20.89
CA GLY A 9 -11.59 25.46 20.33
C GLY A 9 -10.39 24.59 20.62
N ARG A 10 -10.67 23.40 21.14
CA ARG A 10 -9.75 22.26 21.12
C ARG A 10 -9.72 21.70 19.70
N GLY A 11 -9.27 22.51 18.75
CA GLY A 11 -8.73 22.02 17.49
C GLY A 11 -7.48 21.26 17.88
N ARG A 12 -7.61 19.94 18.01
CA ARG A 12 -6.48 19.04 18.19
C ARG A 12 -5.66 19.17 16.91
N ASP A 13 -4.74 20.11 16.90
CA ASP A 13 -3.63 20.13 15.96
C ASP A 13 -2.80 18.89 16.31
N GLU A 14 -3.23 17.74 15.79
CA GLU A 14 -2.37 16.57 15.79
C GLU A 14 -1.15 16.98 14.97
N PRO A 15 0.07 16.90 15.55
CA PRO A 15 1.26 17.25 14.81
C PRO A 15 1.26 16.46 13.51
N PRO A 16 1.70 17.05 12.38
CA PRO A 16 1.71 16.36 11.11
C PRO A 16 2.47 15.05 11.29
N GLU A 17 1.73 13.93 11.20
CA GLU A 17 2.32 12.60 11.34
C GLU A 17 3.51 12.52 10.40
N SER A 18 4.67 12.12 10.93
CA SER A 18 5.87 12.00 10.11
C SER A 18 5.62 10.94 9.01
N TYR A 19 6.20 11.11 7.81
CA TYR A 19 6.14 10.09 6.74
C TYR A 19 6.31 8.64 7.23
N PRO A 20 7.30 8.31 8.09
CA PRO A 20 7.41 6.95 8.65
C PRO A 20 6.23 6.51 9.53
N GLN A 21 5.60 7.40 10.30
CA GLN A 21 4.40 7.06 11.09
C GLN A 21 3.22 6.75 10.18
N ARG A 22 3.01 7.56 9.13
CA ARG A 22 1.95 7.32 8.15
C ARG A 22 2.14 6.00 7.41
N GLN A 23 3.38 5.72 7.00
CA GLN A 23 3.75 4.44 6.38
C GLN A 23 3.44 3.28 7.33
N ASP A 24 3.80 3.37 8.61
CA ASP A 24 3.53 2.31 9.58
C ASP A 24 2.02 2.05 9.78
N HIS A 25 1.23 3.11 9.93
CA HIS A 25 -0.24 3.01 10.01
C HIS A 25 -0.86 2.37 8.76
N GLU A 26 -0.27 2.59 7.59
CA GLU A 26 -0.70 1.98 6.35
C GLU A 26 -0.28 0.51 6.25
N LEU A 27 0.92 0.16 6.70
CA LEU A 27 1.42 -1.22 6.75
C LEU A 27 0.58 -2.07 7.70
N GLN A 28 0.23 -1.55 8.88
CA GLN A 28 -0.69 -2.21 9.79
C GLN A 28 -2.08 -2.43 9.17
N ALA A 29 -2.56 -1.47 8.38
CA ALA A 29 -3.82 -1.63 7.67
C ALA A 29 -3.72 -2.71 6.58
N LEU A 30 -2.61 -2.77 5.85
CA LEU A 30 -2.35 -3.83 4.86
C LEU A 30 -2.25 -5.20 5.53
N GLU A 31 -1.50 -5.32 6.61
CA GLU A 31 -1.42 -6.55 7.39
C GLU A 31 -2.80 -6.97 7.90
N ALA A 32 -3.63 -6.05 8.36
CA ALA A 32 -5.00 -6.38 8.79
C ALA A 32 -5.93 -6.81 7.63
N ILE A 33 -5.69 -6.32 6.42
CA ILE A 33 -6.52 -6.59 5.23
C ILE A 33 -6.11 -7.89 4.55
N TYR A 34 -4.81 -8.10 4.37
CA TYR A 34 -4.23 -9.22 3.64
C TYR A 34 -3.72 -10.33 4.57
N GLY A 35 -3.51 -10.04 5.85
CA GLY A 35 -3.07 -11.02 6.84
C GLY A 35 -1.80 -11.73 6.39
N ALA A 36 -1.94 -13.03 6.14
CA ALA A 36 -0.85 -13.91 5.73
C ALA A 36 -0.29 -13.63 4.33
N ASP A 37 -1.04 -12.93 3.47
CA ASP A 37 -0.59 -12.59 2.12
C ASP A 37 0.29 -11.33 2.10
N PHE A 38 0.30 -10.55 3.18
CA PHE A 38 1.18 -9.39 3.33
C PHE A 38 2.44 -9.76 4.11
N GLN A 39 3.59 -9.34 3.59
CA GLN A 39 4.90 -9.51 4.20
C GLN A 39 5.67 -8.21 4.12
N ASP A 40 6.02 -7.68 5.28
CA ASP A 40 6.93 -6.56 5.41
C ASP A 40 8.37 -7.04 5.18
N LEU A 41 9.06 -6.45 4.19
CA LEU A 41 10.45 -6.77 3.85
C LEU A 41 11.42 -5.69 4.37
N ARG A 42 10.98 -4.77 5.23
CA ARG A 42 11.87 -3.76 5.82
C ARG A 42 12.96 -4.47 6.63
N PRO A 43 14.24 -4.11 6.46
CA PRO A 43 15.27 -4.55 7.38
C PRO A 43 14.97 -3.99 8.76
N ASP A 44 14.92 -4.86 9.77
CA ASP A 44 14.73 -4.51 11.18
C ASP A 44 15.70 -3.37 11.52
N ALA A 45 15.16 -2.17 11.75
CA ALA A 45 15.90 -0.91 11.70
C ALA A 45 16.83 -0.76 12.90
N CYS A 46 17.94 -1.50 12.91
CA CYS A 46 19.03 -1.34 13.85
C CYS A 46 20.08 -0.33 13.34
N GLY A 47 19.88 0.26 12.15
CA GLY A 47 20.83 1.16 11.48
C GLY A 47 20.32 2.60 11.26
N PRO A 48 21.22 3.59 11.12
CA PRO A 48 20.87 5.00 10.90
C PRO A 48 20.37 5.32 9.47
N VAL A 49 20.44 4.36 8.55
CA VAL A 49 20.01 4.53 7.17
C VAL A 49 18.53 4.17 7.07
N LYS A 50 17.68 5.18 6.87
CA LYS A 50 16.27 4.98 6.50
C LYS A 50 16.21 4.44 5.08
N GLU A 51 16.30 3.13 4.94
CA GLU A 51 16.04 2.47 3.66
C GLU A 51 14.56 2.63 3.27
N PRO A 52 14.26 2.76 1.95
CA PRO A 52 12.90 2.86 1.46
C PRO A 52 12.11 1.61 1.87
N PRO A 53 10.94 1.75 2.51
CA PRO A 53 10.21 0.60 2.98
C PRO A 53 9.74 -0.27 1.81
N GLU A 54 10.01 -1.57 1.94
CA GLU A 54 9.69 -2.56 0.94
C GLU A 54 8.69 -3.56 1.52
N ILE A 55 7.65 -3.84 0.76
CA ILE A 55 6.65 -4.84 1.10
C ILE A 55 6.49 -5.85 -0.01
N ASN A 56 6.00 -7.02 0.35
CA ASN A 56 5.62 -8.09 -0.56
C ASN A 56 4.19 -8.51 -0.25
N LEU A 57 3.34 -8.50 -1.26
CA LEU A 57 1.93 -8.81 -1.13
C LEU A 57 1.55 -9.87 -2.16
N VAL A 58 1.09 -11.03 -1.71
CA VAL A 58 0.68 -12.11 -2.60
C VAL A 58 -0.70 -11.76 -3.18
N LEU A 59 -0.79 -11.74 -4.51
CA LEU A 59 -2.01 -11.50 -5.24
C LEU A 59 -2.46 -12.77 -5.98
N TYR A 60 -3.74 -13.07 -5.87
CA TYR A 60 -4.47 -14.08 -6.65
C TYR A 60 -5.37 -13.42 -7.70
N PRO A 61 -4.89 -13.15 -8.92
CA PRO A 61 -5.71 -12.50 -9.93
C PRO A 61 -6.84 -13.41 -10.41
N GLN A 62 -8.10 -13.04 -10.16
CA GLN A 62 -9.27 -13.71 -10.73
C GLN A 62 -9.59 -13.12 -12.12
N GLY A 63 -9.95 -13.99 -13.08
CA GLY A 63 -10.43 -13.57 -14.41
C GLY A 63 -9.54 -13.94 -15.59
N LEU A 64 -8.40 -14.59 -15.37
CA LEU A 64 -7.61 -15.20 -16.44
C LEU A 64 -8.03 -16.67 -16.62
N THR A 65 -9.22 -16.82 -17.21
CA THR A 65 -9.76 -18.05 -17.82
C THR A 65 -9.65 -19.34 -17.01
N GLY A 66 -10.69 -19.63 -16.22
CA GLY A 66 -11.45 -20.87 -16.31
C GLY A 66 -10.85 -22.19 -15.82
N GLU A 67 -9.61 -22.23 -15.35
CA GLU A 67 -8.99 -23.46 -14.86
C GLU A 67 -8.52 -23.27 -13.42
N GLU A 68 -8.76 -24.26 -12.56
CA GLU A 68 -8.43 -24.30 -11.13
C GLU A 68 -6.90 -24.35 -10.87
N VAL A 69 -6.14 -23.59 -11.64
CA VAL A 69 -4.72 -23.37 -11.44
C VAL A 69 -4.60 -22.32 -10.36
N TYR A 70 -3.92 -22.68 -9.26
CA TYR A 70 -3.53 -21.76 -8.18
C TYR A 70 -2.58 -20.68 -8.73
N VAL A 71 -3.13 -19.72 -9.47
CA VAL A 71 -2.40 -18.59 -10.03
C VAL A 71 -2.10 -17.61 -8.91
N LYS A 72 -0.82 -17.32 -8.73
CA LYS A 72 -0.37 -16.36 -7.73
C LYS A 72 0.79 -15.55 -8.24
N VAL A 73 0.88 -14.31 -7.79
CA VAL A 73 1.99 -13.42 -8.08
C VAL A 73 2.31 -12.61 -6.84
N ASP A 74 3.60 -12.41 -6.60
CA ASP A 74 4.07 -11.61 -5.49
C ASP A 74 4.23 -10.17 -5.97
N LEU A 75 3.35 -9.29 -5.50
CA LEU A 75 3.44 -7.85 -5.70
C LEU A 75 4.43 -7.27 -4.70
N ARG A 76 5.63 -6.94 -5.19
CA ARG A 76 6.66 -6.26 -4.42
C ARG A 76 6.56 -4.76 -4.64
N VAL A 77 6.43 -4.01 -3.57
CA VAL A 77 6.26 -2.56 -3.64
C VAL A 77 7.30 -1.86 -2.79
N LYS A 78 8.08 -0.99 -3.42
CA LYS A 78 9.11 -0.16 -2.79
C LYS A 78 8.61 1.26 -2.67
N CYS A 79 8.37 1.70 -1.46
CA CYS A 79 7.92 3.05 -1.19
C CYS A 79 9.15 3.98 -1.09
N PRO A 80 9.26 5.04 -1.90
CA PRO A 80 10.32 6.03 -1.74
C PRO A 80 10.21 6.75 -0.39
N PRO A 81 11.29 7.38 0.10
CA PRO A 81 11.25 8.18 1.33
C PRO A 81 10.30 9.39 1.26
N THR A 82 9.92 9.78 0.04
CA THR A 82 8.94 10.83 -0.26
C THR A 82 7.53 10.29 -0.48
N TYR A 83 7.26 9.00 -0.22
CA TYR A 83 5.90 8.45 -0.27
C TYR A 83 5.04 9.02 0.87
N PRO A 84 3.76 9.40 0.65
CA PRO A 84 2.92 9.16 -0.54
C PRO A 84 2.90 10.28 -1.60
N ASP A 85 3.78 11.28 -1.54
CA ASP A 85 3.90 12.31 -2.60
C ASP A 85 4.36 11.72 -3.95
N VAL A 86 5.12 10.62 -3.90
CA VAL A 86 5.64 9.93 -5.08
C VAL A 86 5.13 8.50 -5.14
N VAL A 87 4.80 8.04 -6.36
CA VAL A 87 4.30 6.68 -6.58
C VAL A 87 5.34 5.66 -6.11
N PRO A 88 4.90 4.60 -5.43
CA PRO A 88 5.82 3.55 -5.05
C PRO A 88 6.19 2.73 -6.29
N ALA A 89 7.40 2.18 -6.31
CA ALA A 89 7.84 1.33 -7.39
C ALA A 89 7.22 -0.06 -7.23
N ILE A 90 6.44 -0.47 -8.23
CA ILE A 90 5.73 -1.74 -8.27
C ILE A 90 6.49 -2.75 -9.14
N GLU A 91 6.78 -3.91 -8.56
CA GLU A 91 7.39 -5.05 -9.22
C GLU A 91 6.55 -6.31 -8.99
N LEU A 92 6.33 -7.11 -10.04
CA LEU A 92 5.70 -8.43 -9.91
C LEU A 92 6.77 -9.52 -9.94
N LYS A 93 6.78 -10.39 -8.93
CA LYS A 93 7.71 -11.50 -8.77
C LYS A 93 6.98 -12.81 -8.54
N ASN A 94 7.68 -13.94 -8.69
CA ASN A 94 7.17 -15.29 -8.45
C ASN A 94 5.81 -15.59 -9.10
N ALA A 95 5.54 -15.01 -10.28
CA ALA A 95 4.32 -15.26 -11.04
C ALA A 95 4.23 -16.75 -11.41
N LYS A 96 3.30 -17.47 -10.80
CA LYS A 96 3.03 -18.89 -11.09
C LYS A 96 1.69 -19.00 -11.78
N GLY A 97 1.67 -19.71 -12.91
CA GLY A 97 0.48 -19.92 -13.72
C GLY A 97 0.00 -18.68 -14.49
N LEU A 98 0.82 -17.62 -14.58
CA LEU A 98 0.53 -16.42 -15.36
C LEU A 98 1.49 -16.29 -16.54
N SER A 99 0.95 -16.00 -17.71
CA SER A 99 1.73 -15.63 -18.90
C SER A 99 2.36 -14.25 -18.73
N ASN A 100 3.48 -14.00 -19.42
CA ASN A 100 4.16 -12.69 -19.38
C ASN A 100 3.23 -11.52 -19.76
N GLU A 101 2.30 -11.72 -20.69
CA GLU A 101 1.28 -10.71 -21.04
C GLU A 101 0.35 -10.41 -19.85
N SER A 102 -0.13 -11.43 -19.15
CA SER A 102 -0.96 -11.28 -17.97
C SER A 102 -0.22 -10.54 -16.84
N VAL A 103 1.05 -10.90 -16.61
CA VAL A 103 1.91 -10.23 -15.63
C VAL A 103 2.09 -8.76 -16.01
N ASN A 104 2.40 -8.46 -17.27
CA ASN A 104 2.53 -7.07 -17.73
C ASN A 104 1.21 -6.29 -17.60
N LEU A 105 0.08 -6.89 -17.94
CA LEU A 105 -1.24 -6.26 -17.80
C LEU A 105 -1.57 -5.95 -16.33
N LEU A 106 -1.33 -6.91 -15.43
CA LEU A 106 -1.49 -6.72 -13.98
C LEU A 106 -0.57 -5.60 -13.48
N LYS A 107 0.70 -5.63 -13.88
CA LYS A 107 1.67 -4.61 -13.51
C LYS A 107 1.19 -3.22 -13.93
N SER A 108 0.81 -3.04 -15.20
CA SER A 108 0.33 -1.75 -15.69
C SER A 108 -0.94 -1.29 -14.98
N ARG A 109 -1.88 -2.20 -14.68
CA ARG A 109 -3.08 -1.84 -13.89
C ARG A 109 -2.70 -1.36 -12.48
N LEU A 110 -1.80 -2.08 -11.80
CA LEU A 110 -1.32 -1.71 -10.47
C LEU A 110 -0.57 -0.37 -10.48
N GLU A 111 0.26 -0.12 -11.50
CA GLU A 111 0.97 1.15 -11.68
C GLU A 111 -0.01 2.32 -11.92
N GLU A 112 -1.05 2.11 -12.73
CA GLU A 112 -2.09 3.11 -12.96
C GLU A 112 -2.91 3.39 -11.70
N LEU A 113 -3.26 2.35 -10.93
CA LEU A 113 -3.91 2.51 -9.63
C LEU A 113 -3.02 3.29 -8.66
N ALA A 114 -1.75 2.92 -8.57
CA ALA A 114 -0.78 3.61 -7.72
C ALA A 114 -0.68 5.08 -8.09
N LYS A 115 -0.56 5.43 -9.38
CA LYS A 115 -0.58 6.82 -9.84
C LYS A 115 -1.88 7.54 -9.50
N LYS A 116 -3.02 6.88 -9.68
CA LYS A 116 -4.35 7.46 -9.40
C LYS A 116 -4.53 7.81 -7.92
N HIS A 117 -3.98 7.00 -7.03
CA HIS A 117 -4.08 7.18 -5.57
C HIS A 117 -2.84 7.86 -4.95
N CYS A 118 -1.83 8.18 -5.75
CA CYS A 118 -0.64 8.90 -5.30
C CYS A 118 -0.92 10.41 -5.21
N GLY A 119 -0.43 11.06 -4.16
CA GLY A 119 -0.58 12.51 -3.94
C GLY A 119 -1.82 12.91 -3.13
N GLU A 120 -2.81 12.04 -2.97
CA GLU A 120 -3.84 12.19 -1.95
C GLU A 120 -3.33 11.49 -0.68
N GLN A 121 -3.54 12.06 0.52
CA GLN A 121 -2.86 11.71 1.79
C GLN A 121 -3.11 10.28 2.34
N GLN A 122 -3.44 9.31 1.48
CA GLN A 122 -3.94 7.98 1.77
C GLN A 122 -3.28 6.89 0.92
N GLY A 123 -2.03 7.08 0.49
CA GLY A 123 -1.34 6.27 -0.51
C GLY A 123 -1.76 4.78 -0.58
N TRP A 124 -1.58 4.01 0.50
CA TRP A 124 -2.00 2.60 0.54
C TRP A 124 -3.45 2.40 0.92
N ARG A 125 -3.98 3.24 1.81
CA ARG A 125 -5.35 3.15 2.30
C ARG A 125 -6.40 3.41 1.20
N GLY A 126 -6.03 4.15 0.16
CA GLY A 126 -6.84 4.34 -1.04
C GLY A 126 -6.70 3.20 -2.04
N LEU A 127 -5.54 2.53 -2.06
CA LEU A 127 -5.30 1.37 -2.93
C LEU A 127 -5.93 0.09 -2.38
N THR A 128 -6.07 -0.05 -1.06
CA THR A 128 -6.61 -1.26 -0.44
C THR A 128 -7.97 -1.72 -0.96
N PRO A 129 -9.02 -0.88 -1.09
CA PRO A 129 -10.30 -1.35 -1.62
C PRO A 129 -10.18 -1.83 -3.07
N THR A 130 -9.35 -1.18 -3.88
CA THR A 130 -9.19 -1.53 -5.29
C THR A 130 -8.29 -2.74 -5.50
N LEU A 131 -7.23 -2.88 -4.71
CA LEU A 131 -6.42 -4.10 -4.67
C LEU A 131 -7.25 -5.30 -4.21
N LYS A 132 -8.16 -5.10 -3.25
CA LYS A 132 -9.12 -6.12 -2.83
C LYS A 132 -10.13 -6.46 -3.91
N GLU A 133 -10.52 -5.53 -4.78
CA GLU A 133 -11.35 -5.83 -5.96
C GLU A 133 -10.58 -6.65 -7.02
N VAL A 134 -9.25 -6.57 -7.04
CA VAL A 134 -8.38 -7.40 -7.89
C VAL A 134 -8.15 -8.80 -7.28
N GLN A 135 -8.43 -8.99 -5.98
CA GLN A 135 -8.43 -10.27 -5.26
C GLN A 135 -9.87 -10.84 -5.17
N PRO A 136 -10.07 -12.17 -5.03
CA PRO A 136 -11.39 -12.74 -4.76
C PRO A 136 -11.97 -12.41 -3.38
#